data_AF-A0A940U365-F1
#
_entry.id   AF-A0A940U365-F1
#
_cell.length_a   1.000
_cell.length_b   1.000
_cell.length_c   1.000
_cell.angle_alpha   90.00
_cell.angle_beta   90.00
_cell.angle_gamma   90.00
#
_symmetry.space_group_name_H-M   'P 1'
#
loop_
_entity.id
_entity.type
_entity.pdbx_description
1 polymer ?
#
loop_
_entity_poly.entity_id
_entity_poly.type
_entity_poly.pdbx_seq_one_letter_code
_entity_poly.pdbx_strand_id
1 'polypeptide(L)'
;MKINPEKLEEEIELIIPEEGIGEKEEKKEAGKERDLPEELPILPIRESVLYPKMLLPLMVTQERLIKLIEAALLANKKIGIVSLKSKEKEEIEPEDLFEIGCGATILKMVK
;
A
#
# COMPACT_ATOMS: atom_id res chain seq x y z
N MET A 1 8.28 -14.43 35.38
CA MET A 1 8.51 -13.12 34.73
C MET A 1 8.02 -13.26 33.30
N LYS A 2 6.72 -13.07 33.05
CA LYS A 2 6.12 -11.80 32.57
C LYS A 2 6.92 -11.16 31.45
N ILE A 3 6.70 -11.65 30.24
CA ILE A 3 6.91 -10.87 29.02
C ILE A 3 5.52 -10.78 28.41
N ASN A 4 4.80 -9.71 28.75
CA ASN A 4 3.62 -9.30 28.01
C ASN A 4 4.16 -8.49 26.82
N PRO A 5 4.01 -8.97 25.58
CA PRO A 5 4.35 -8.19 24.42
C PRO A 5 3.12 -7.37 24.05
N GLU A 6 2.92 -6.24 24.72
CA GLU A 6 2.21 -5.10 24.10
C GLU A 6 3.12 -4.62 22.96
N LYS A 7 3.11 -5.37 21.85
CA LYS A 7 3.83 -5.02 20.63
C LYS A 7 3.18 -3.76 20.08
N LEU A 8 4.01 -2.75 19.80
CA LEU A 8 3.65 -1.55 19.06
C LEU A 8 2.72 -1.93 17.90
N GLU A 9 1.47 -1.50 17.99
CA GLU A 9 0.48 -1.61 16.94
C GLU A 9 0.60 -0.33 16.12
N GLU A 10 1.36 -0.39 15.02
CA GLU A 10 1.53 0.78 14.14
C GLU A 10 0.37 0.82 13.13
N GLU A 11 -0.56 1.76 13.33
CA GLU A 11 -1.68 2.02 12.43
C GLU A 11 -1.25 2.96 11.28
N ILE A 12 -1.46 2.52 10.05
CA ILE A 12 -1.15 3.33 8.86
C ILE A 12 -2.45 3.68 8.13
N GLU A 13 -2.69 4.97 7.94
CA GLU A 13 -3.76 5.47 7.07
C GLU A 13 -3.24 5.63 5.63
N LEU A 14 -3.79 4.84 4.71
CA LEU A 14 -3.50 4.91 3.27
C LEU A 14 -4.70 5.53 2.54
N ILE A 15 -4.48 6.60 1.76
CA ILE A 15 -5.49 7.17 0.84
C ILE A 15 -4.94 7.16 -0.59
N ILE A 16 -5.81 6.81 -1.54
CA ILE A 16 -5.57 6.90 -2.99
C ILE A 16 -6.18 8.23 -3.46
N PRO A 17 -5.50 9.02 -4.32
CA PRO A 17 -5.99 10.34 -4.74
C PRO A 17 -7.40 10.26 -5.35
N GLU A 18 -8.24 11.25 -5.01
CA GLU A 18 -9.54 11.44 -5.63
C GLU A 18 -9.40 12.17 -6.98
N GLU A 19 -9.84 11.53 -8.06
CA GLU A 19 -10.33 12.25 -9.24
C GLU A 19 -11.79 11.89 -9.49
N GLY A 20 -12.65 12.91 -9.46
CA GLY A 20 -14.09 12.81 -9.32
C GLY A 20 -14.81 12.05 -10.42
N ILE A 21 -15.92 11.40 -10.05
CA ILE A 21 -16.93 10.94 -11.01
C ILE A 21 -17.83 12.13 -11.35
N GLY A 22 -17.58 12.76 -12.49
CA GLY A 22 -18.42 13.83 -13.03
C GLY A 22 -18.51 13.71 -14.54
N GLU A 23 -19.64 13.24 -15.06
CA GLU A 23 -19.96 13.34 -16.48
C GLU A 23 -20.14 14.81 -16.86
N LYS A 24 -19.18 15.40 -17.58
CA LYS A 24 -19.42 16.19 -18.80
C LYS A 24 -18.15 16.56 -19.55
N GLU A 25 -18.30 16.61 -20.86
CA GLU A 25 -17.30 16.47 -21.92
C GLU A 25 -16.39 17.69 -22.18
N GLU A 26 -15.22 17.31 -22.72
CA GLU A 26 -14.34 18.00 -23.68
C GLU A 26 -13.27 19.03 -23.24
N LYS A 27 -12.04 18.50 -23.31
CA LYS A 27 -10.76 19.04 -23.83
C LYS A 27 -9.73 19.61 -22.85
N LYS A 28 -8.60 18.88 -22.86
CA LYS A 28 -7.29 19.08 -22.20
C LYS A 28 -7.35 18.67 -20.73
N GLU A 29 -6.74 17.59 -20.26
CA GLU A 29 -5.41 17.04 -20.58
C GLU A 29 -5.45 15.51 -20.42
N ALA A 30 -5.19 14.76 -21.49
CA ALA A 30 -4.81 13.35 -21.37
C ALA A 30 -3.36 13.32 -20.85
N GLY A 31 -3.14 13.34 -19.53
CA GLY A 31 -1.77 13.46 -19.02
C GLY A 31 -1.54 13.69 -17.53
N LYS A 32 -2.45 13.33 -16.62
CA LYS A 32 -2.15 13.36 -15.17
C LYS A 32 -2.48 12.08 -14.40
N GLU A 33 -2.65 10.96 -15.10
CA GLU A 33 -2.90 9.62 -14.51
C GLU A 33 -1.64 8.83 -14.11
N ARG A 34 -0.44 9.45 -14.07
CA ARG A 34 0.83 8.72 -13.88
C ARG A 34 1.79 9.40 -12.91
N ASP A 35 1.35 9.67 -11.68
CA ASP A 35 2.25 10.11 -10.61
C ASP A 35 2.71 8.92 -9.74
N LEU A 36 3.03 7.81 -10.41
CA LEU A 36 3.66 6.63 -9.82
C LEU A 36 5.07 6.52 -10.42
N PRO A 37 6.12 6.38 -9.59
CA PRO A 37 7.49 6.16 -10.07
C PRO A 37 7.61 4.83 -10.82
N GLU A 38 8.63 4.71 -11.67
CA GLU A 38 8.94 3.46 -12.41
C GLU A 38 9.19 2.28 -11.47
N GLU A 39 9.80 2.56 -10.31
CA GLU A 39 10.04 1.58 -9.26
C GLU A 39 9.26 1.94 -8.00
N LEU A 40 8.54 0.96 -7.46
CA LEU A 40 7.72 1.11 -6.26
C LEU A 40 8.03 -0.01 -5.27
N PRO A 41 8.15 0.31 -3.97
CA PRO A 41 8.13 -0.72 -2.94
C PRO A 41 6.75 -1.40 -2.94
N ILE A 42 6.74 -2.73 -2.86
CA ILE A 42 5.52 -3.54 -2.89
C ILE A 42 5.18 -4.03 -1.48
N LEU A 43 4.01 -3.65 -0.99
CA LEU A 43 3.40 -4.16 0.24
C LEU A 43 2.49 -5.35 -0.09
N PRO A 44 2.85 -6.57 0.35
CA PRO A 44 1.99 -7.73 0.17
C PRO A 44 0.84 -7.74 1.19
N ILE A 45 -0.37 -8.08 0.72
CA ILE A 45 -1.57 -8.21 1.56
C ILE A 45 -2.22 -9.60 1.42
N ARG A 46 -2.63 -10.21 2.54
CA ARG A 46 -3.10 -11.61 2.57
C ARG A 46 -4.61 -11.77 2.40
N GLU A 47 -5.40 -10.90 3.03
CA GLU A 47 -6.83 -11.16 3.22
C GLU A 47 -7.75 -10.22 2.47
N SER A 48 -7.20 -9.15 1.88
CA SER A 48 -7.98 -8.16 1.17
C SER A 48 -7.30 -7.70 -0.11
N VAL A 49 -8.13 -7.16 -0.99
CA VAL A 49 -7.73 -6.50 -2.23
C VAL A 49 -8.14 -5.05 -2.09
N LEU A 50 -7.23 -4.13 -2.42
CA LEU A 50 -7.56 -2.72 -2.50
C LEU A 50 -7.99 -2.35 -3.91
N TYR A 51 -9.03 -1.54 -3.98
CA TYR A 51 -9.44 -0.89 -5.20
C TYR A 51 -9.04 0.58 -5.19
N PRO A 52 -8.88 1.21 -6.37
CA PRO A 52 -8.70 2.65 -6.48
C PRO A 52 -9.74 3.42 -5.67
N LYS A 53 -9.34 4.53 -5.05
CA LYS A 53 -10.17 5.42 -4.20
C LYS A 53 -10.67 4.79 -2.88
N MET A 54 -10.09 3.68 -2.43
CA MET A 54 -10.35 3.14 -1.10
C MET A 54 -9.37 3.65 -0.05
N LEU A 55 -9.86 3.78 1.19
CA LEU A 55 -9.07 4.05 2.40
C LEU A 55 -9.07 2.80 3.26
N LEU A 56 -7.89 2.33 3.66
CA LEU A 56 -7.76 1.16 4.52
C LEU A 56 -6.72 1.43 5.63
N PRO A 57 -7.13 1.38 6.91
CA PRO A 57 -6.17 1.30 8.00
C PRO A 57 -5.51 -0.08 7.99
N LEU A 58 -4.18 -0.13 7.99
CA LEU A 58 -3.42 -1.38 8.05
C LEU A 58 -2.52 -1.39 9.29
N MET A 59 -2.47 -2.55 9.94
CA MET A 59 -1.52 -2.84 11.02
C MET A 59 -0.36 -3.66 10.47
N VAL A 60 0.86 -3.20 10.71
CA VAL A 60 2.08 -3.85 10.23
C VAL A 60 2.95 -4.28 11.41
N THR A 61 3.25 -5.57 11.50
CA THR A 61 4.00 -6.14 12.64
C THR A 61 5.35 -6.75 12.24
N GLN A 62 5.60 -6.91 10.95
CA GLN A 62 6.85 -7.48 10.44
C GLN A 62 7.89 -6.39 10.20
N GLU A 63 9.08 -6.54 10.78
CA GLU A 63 10.18 -5.56 10.63
C GLU A 63 10.55 -5.29 9.17
N ARG A 64 10.47 -6.31 8.30
CA ARG A 64 10.74 -6.16 6.86
C ARG A 64 9.74 -5.21 6.19
N LEU A 65 8.46 -5.30 6.57
CA LEU A 65 7.42 -4.44 6.00
C LEU A 65 7.49 -3.03 6.57
N ILE A 66 7.79 -2.88 7.87
CA ILE A 66 8.04 -1.58 8.52
C ILE A 66 9.17 -0.84 7.78
N LYS A 67 10.32 -1.50 7.56
CA LYS A 67 11.44 -0.92 6.80
C LYS A 67 11.08 -0.53 5.36
N LEU A 68 10.24 -1.34 4.70
CA LEU A 68 9.75 -1.05 3.35
C LEU A 68 8.88 0.21 3.32
N ILE A 69 8.03 0.36 4.32
CA ILE A 69 7.16 1.54 4.49
C ILE A 69 8.00 2.78 4.82
N GLU A 70 8.97 2.67 5.73
CA GLU A 70 9.91 3.76 6.03
C GLU A 70 10.67 4.22 4.78
N ALA A 71 11.15 3.27 3.96
CA ALA A 71 11.80 3.58 2.68
C ALA A 71 10.83 4.30 1.70
N ALA A 72 9.57 3.84 1.62
CA ALA A 72 8.55 4.48 0.80
C ALA A 72 8.24 5.91 1.27
N LEU A 73 8.17 6.14 2.59
CA LEU A 73 7.93 7.44 3.21
C LEU A 73 9.07 8.43 2.95
N LEU A 74 10.32 7.95 2.91
CA LEU A 74 11.50 8.76 2.59
C LEU A 74 11.62 9.11 1.11
N ALA A 75 11.03 8.29 0.23
CA ALA A 75 10.95 8.56 -1.20
C ALA A 75 9.74 9.47 -1.50
N ASN A 76 8.75 8.98 -2.25
CA ASN A 76 7.61 9.76 -2.72
C ASN A 76 6.31 9.49 -1.95
N LYS A 77 6.38 8.76 -0.83
CA LYS A 77 5.22 8.24 -0.06
C LYS A 77 4.28 7.37 -0.90
N LYS A 78 4.75 6.88 -2.04
CA LYS A 78 4.01 5.98 -2.94
C LYS A 78 4.41 4.55 -2.64
N ILE A 79 3.43 3.65 -2.65
CA ILE A 79 3.61 2.23 -2.41
C ILE A 79 2.70 1.44 -3.34
N GLY A 80 3.17 0.32 -3.86
CA GLY A 80 2.34 -0.65 -4.56
C GLY A 80 1.77 -1.65 -3.56
N ILE A 81 0.49 -1.99 -3.67
CA ILE A 81 -0.15 -2.99 -2.83
C ILE A 81 -0.62 -4.13 -3.71
N VAL A 82 -0.18 -5.34 -3.36
CA VAL A 82 -0.42 -6.53 -4.18
C VAL A 82 -0.85 -7.68 -3.27
N SER A 83 -1.91 -8.38 -3.66
CA SER A 83 -2.39 -9.52 -2.89
C SER A 83 -1.53 -10.76 -3.13
N LEU A 84 -1.54 -11.68 -2.16
CA LEU A 84 -0.88 -12.97 -2.27
C LEU A 84 -1.82 -14.02 -2.87
N LYS A 85 -1.29 -14.85 -3.77
CA LYS A 85 -1.98 -16.03 -4.32
C LYS A 85 -2.23 -17.07 -3.23
N SER A 86 -1.28 -17.24 -2.31
CA SER A 86 -1.30 -18.23 -1.24
C SER A 86 -1.28 -17.56 0.13
N LYS A 87 -2.19 -17.94 1.03
CA LYS A 87 -2.41 -17.25 2.31
C LYS A 87 -1.41 -17.62 3.42
N GLU A 88 -0.63 -18.69 3.25
CA GLU A 88 0.06 -19.36 4.38
C GLU A 88 1.59 -19.26 4.36
N LYS A 89 2.20 -18.53 3.42
CA LYS A 89 3.65 -18.38 3.37
C LYS A 89 4.14 -17.21 4.24
N GLU A 90 5.15 -17.47 5.07
CA GLU A 90 5.87 -16.46 5.85
C GLU A 90 6.89 -15.69 4.99
N GLU A 91 7.66 -16.41 4.18
CA GLU A 91 8.54 -15.82 3.17
C GLU A 91 7.79 -15.65 1.86
N ILE A 92 7.70 -14.40 1.40
CA ILE A 92 6.98 -14.00 0.20
C ILE A 92 7.98 -13.87 -0.94
N GLU A 93 7.78 -14.69 -1.97
CA GLU A 93 8.53 -14.59 -3.22
C GLU A 93 7.73 -13.80 -4.26
N PRO A 94 8.39 -13.20 -5.27
CA PRO A 94 7.69 -12.47 -6.33
C PRO A 94 6.63 -13.31 -7.07
N GLU A 95 6.83 -14.62 -7.18
CA GLU A 95 5.93 -15.55 -7.86
C GLU A 95 4.60 -15.76 -7.09
N ASP A 96 4.63 -15.58 -5.78
CA ASP A 96 3.48 -15.70 -4.90
C ASP A 96 2.54 -14.48 -4.96
N LEU A 97 2.97 -13.40 -5.61
CA LEU A 97 2.18 -12.19 -5.80
C LEU A 97 1.33 -12.27 -7.06
N PHE A 98 0.18 -11.60 -7.04
CA PHE A 98 -0.57 -11.33 -8.27
C PHE A 98 0.17 -10.30 -9.14
N GLU A 99 0.03 -10.39 -10.47
CA GLU A 99 0.67 -9.44 -11.40
C GLU A 99 0.00 -8.06 -11.41
N ILE A 100 -1.28 -8.02 -11.00
CA ILE A 100 -2.08 -6.80 -10.95
C ILE A 100 -2.28 -6.43 -9.48
N GLY A 101 -2.02 -5.17 -9.15
CA GLY A 101 -2.23 -4.60 -7.83
C GLY A 101 -2.68 -3.14 -7.90
N CYS A 102 -2.61 -2.45 -6.77
CA CYS A 102 -3.06 -1.07 -6.65
C CYS A 102 -1.91 -0.18 -6.18
N GLY A 103 -1.66 0.94 -6.88
CA GLY A 103 -0.81 2.01 -6.37
C GLY A 103 -1.55 2.83 -5.32
N ALA A 104 -0.88 3.15 -4.21
CA ALA A 104 -1.44 3.90 -3.10
C ALA A 104 -0.45 4.93 -2.55
N THR A 105 -0.97 5.89 -1.77
CA THR A 105 -0.16 6.91 -1.08
C THR A 105 -0.30 6.73 0.43
N ILE A 106 0.83 6.70 1.13
CA ILE A 106 0.87 6.64 2.59
C ILE A 106 0.60 8.05 3.13
N LEU A 107 -0.46 8.21 3.92
CA LEU A 107 -0.74 9.50 4.56
C LEU A 107 0.01 9.65 5.86
N LYS A 108 -0.11 8.65 6.71
CA LYS A 108 0.34 8.71 8.09
C LYS A 108 0.68 7.33 8.59
N MET A 109 1.80 7.25 9.29
CA MET A 109 2.21 6.11 10.09
C MET A 109 2.12 6.53 11.54
N VAL A 110 1.36 5.79 12.32
CA VAL A 110 1.25 5.96 13.78
C VAL A 110 2.20 4.95 14.41
N LYS A 111 3.04 5.42 15.33
CA LYS A 111 4.05 4.64 16.04
C LYS A 111 3.67 4.45 17.50
#